data_AF-A0A8H6SC33-F1
#
_entry.id   AF-A0A8H6SC33-F1
#
_cell.length_a   1.000
_cell.length_b   1.000
_cell.length_c   1.000
_cell.angle_alpha   90.00
_cell.angle_beta   90.00
_cell.angle_gamma   90.00
#
_symmetry.space_group_name_H-M   'P 1'
#
loop_
_entity.id
_entity.type
_entity.pdbx_description
1 polymer ?
#
loop_
_entity_poly.entity_id
_entity_poly.type
_entity_poly.pdbx_seq_one_letter_code
_entity_poly.pdbx_strand_id
1 'polypeptide(L)'
;MAPLSLAGCLGILDAVATANTTIPDFLRFVLAHASTLKYDVRVQTILAASDEILGVFLSAEETRDRTRQWVGHIAAETFTEELEILTHQPTAKFNASHAVIKELEEIDIEDMARDMESSAPILWATFNGLLSVPSDILELQARKRAEYRTRKGRTVGAAAPVAADGIVDGEDEAAEAETSEDVLVQQRKARVRMKQVVCLSILINNRNTHCNVLQTLVGVFLHACNTPESVVNFLSHAGISNAPSTINSCVSSLSDDSTTVIHTSTTDCENAYTYDNVDIDLKHSTSTADQPTTTLIHMTSRMTFRLRHLQPGDLSCSAELWRCSDANPHRRPCQGKP
;
A
#
# COMPACT_ATOMS: atom_id res chain seq x y z
N MET A 1 -22.11 -43.15 -4.27
CA MET A 1 -23.09 -43.48 -5.33
C MET A 1 -22.46 -44.47 -6.29
N ALA A 2 -23.21 -45.43 -6.82
CA ALA A 2 -22.71 -46.27 -7.90
C ALA A 2 -22.50 -45.42 -9.17
N PRO A 3 -21.43 -45.64 -9.95
CA PRO A 3 -21.21 -44.90 -11.19
C PRO A 3 -22.38 -45.13 -12.16
N LEU A 4 -22.85 -44.05 -12.80
CA LEU A 4 -23.90 -44.15 -13.82
C LEU A 4 -23.40 -45.04 -14.96
N SER A 5 -24.21 -46.00 -15.39
CA SER A 5 -23.89 -46.82 -16.56
C SER A 5 -24.07 -46.00 -17.85
N LEU A 6 -23.33 -46.35 -18.91
CA LEU A 6 -23.48 -45.70 -20.22
C LEU A 6 -24.94 -45.72 -20.72
N ALA A 7 -25.64 -46.85 -20.50
CA ALA A 7 -27.06 -46.97 -20.84
C ALA A 7 -27.94 -46.00 -20.05
N GLY A 8 -27.61 -45.76 -18.77
CA GLY A 8 -28.28 -44.76 -17.95
C GLY A 8 -28.05 -43.33 -18.48
N CYS A 9 -26.83 -43.00 -18.90
CA CYS A 9 -26.53 -41.71 -19.51
C CYS A 9 -27.31 -41.49 -20.81
N LEU A 10 -27.34 -42.49 -21.70
CA LEU A 10 -28.09 -42.41 -22.96
C LEU A 10 -29.60 -42.24 -22.71
N GLY A 11 -30.17 -42.96 -21.74
CA GLY A 11 -31.58 -42.80 -21.37
C GLY A 11 -31.92 -41.40 -20.87
N ILE A 12 -31.01 -40.73 -20.15
CA ILE A 12 -31.19 -39.33 -19.74
C ILE A 12 -31.15 -38.41 -20.96
N LEU A 13 -30.21 -38.62 -21.89
CA LEU A 13 -30.13 -37.83 -23.13
C LEU A 13 -31.40 -37.96 -23.97
N ASP A 14 -31.91 -39.18 -24.11
CA ASP A 14 -33.16 -39.44 -24.82
C ASP A 14 -34.34 -38.78 -24.13
N ALA A 15 -34.43 -38.84 -22.80
CA ALA A 15 -35.49 -38.18 -22.04
C ALA A 15 -35.47 -36.66 -22.26
N VAL A 16 -34.30 -36.02 -22.22
CA VAL A 16 -34.14 -34.59 -22.51
C VAL A 16 -34.56 -34.26 -23.94
N ALA A 17 -34.16 -35.09 -24.91
CA ALA A 17 -34.55 -34.93 -26.31
C ALA A 17 -36.07 -35.10 -26.54
N THR A 18 -36.73 -36.05 -25.86
CA THR A 18 -38.19 -36.24 -25.95
C THR A 18 -38.99 -35.07 -25.38
N ALA A 19 -38.40 -34.32 -24.44
CA ALA A 19 -38.97 -33.07 -23.93
C ALA A 19 -38.73 -31.87 -24.87
N ASN A 20 -38.20 -32.09 -26.07
CA ASN A 20 -37.89 -31.08 -27.08
C ASN A 20 -37.00 -29.94 -26.53
N THR A 21 -36.02 -30.30 -25.70
CA THR A 21 -35.04 -29.38 -25.12
C THR A 21 -33.62 -29.96 -25.25
N THR A 22 -32.61 -29.13 -25.05
CA THR A 22 -31.21 -29.54 -25.02
C THR A 22 -30.69 -29.51 -23.58
N ILE A 23 -29.62 -30.25 -23.25
CA ILE A 23 -29.00 -30.14 -21.91
C ILE A 23 -28.59 -28.69 -21.61
N PRO A 24 -27.91 -27.95 -22.53
CA PRO A 24 -27.58 -26.55 -22.28
C PRO A 24 -28.80 -25.67 -22.01
N ASP A 25 -29.90 -25.84 -22.75
CA ASP A 25 -31.11 -25.04 -22.54
C ASP A 25 -31.82 -25.40 -21.25
N PHE A 26 -31.85 -26.68 -20.89
CA PHE A 26 -32.33 -27.14 -19.59
C PHE A 26 -31.51 -26.53 -18.44
N LEU A 27 -30.18 -26.62 -18.50
CA LEU A 27 -29.30 -26.04 -17.48
C LEU A 27 -29.46 -24.52 -17.40
N ARG A 28 -29.50 -23.84 -18.54
CA ARG A 28 -29.74 -22.39 -18.60
C ARG A 28 -31.08 -22.03 -17.98
N PHE A 29 -32.15 -22.77 -18.28
CA PHE A 29 -33.47 -22.53 -17.70
C PHE A 29 -33.46 -22.73 -16.18
N VAL A 30 -32.87 -23.83 -15.69
CA VAL A 30 -32.77 -24.13 -14.26
C VAL A 30 -31.98 -23.04 -13.51
N LEU A 31 -30.83 -22.62 -14.06
CA LEU A 31 -29.99 -21.59 -13.44
C LEU A 31 -30.65 -20.21 -13.48
N ALA A 32 -31.32 -19.85 -14.58
CA ALA A 32 -32.03 -18.58 -14.71
C ALA A 32 -33.23 -18.46 -13.75
N HIS A 33 -33.84 -19.59 -13.36
CA HIS A 33 -35.00 -19.64 -12.46
C HIS A 33 -34.67 -20.24 -11.09
N ALA A 34 -33.39 -20.29 -10.70
CA ALA A 34 -32.94 -20.92 -9.46
C ALA A 34 -33.60 -20.33 -8.20
N SER A 35 -33.88 -19.03 -8.19
CA SER A 35 -34.59 -18.34 -7.09
C SER A 35 -36.03 -18.81 -6.92
N THR A 36 -36.74 -19.04 -8.02
CA THR A 36 -38.13 -19.56 -8.05
C THR A 36 -38.16 -21.05 -7.69
N LEU A 37 -37.13 -21.80 -8.09
CA LEU A 37 -37.02 -23.24 -7.87
C LEU A 37 -36.24 -23.61 -6.60
N LYS A 38 -36.00 -22.65 -5.69
CA LYS A 38 -35.13 -22.84 -4.52
C LYS A 38 -35.52 -23.98 -3.57
N TYR A 39 -36.76 -24.48 -3.62
CA TYR A 39 -37.21 -25.59 -2.77
C TYR A 39 -37.20 -26.95 -3.49
N ASP A 40 -36.92 -27.00 -4.80
CA ASP A 40 -36.83 -28.27 -5.51
C ASP A 40 -35.49 -28.95 -5.18
N VAL A 41 -35.57 -30.15 -4.58
CA VAL A 41 -34.39 -30.94 -4.16
C VAL A 41 -33.45 -31.25 -5.33
N ARG A 42 -33.97 -31.37 -6.56
CA ARG A 42 -33.15 -31.67 -7.75
C ARG A 42 -32.35 -30.45 -8.17
N VAL A 43 -32.98 -29.27 -8.16
CA VAL A 43 -32.29 -27.99 -8.44
C VAL A 43 -31.24 -27.72 -7.38
N GLN A 44 -31.55 -27.93 -6.10
CA GLN A 44 -30.57 -27.82 -5.02
C GLN A 44 -29.42 -28.80 -5.17
N THR A 45 -29.67 -30.04 -5.60
CA THR A 45 -28.59 -31.01 -5.90
C THR A 45 -27.70 -30.52 -7.04
N ILE A 46 -28.27 -29.96 -8.12
CA ILE A 46 -27.48 -29.42 -9.24
C ILE A 46 -26.65 -28.22 -8.80
N LEU A 47 -27.22 -27.30 -8.03
CA LEU A 47 -26.52 -26.13 -7.51
C LEU A 47 -25.42 -26.53 -6.52
N ALA A 48 -25.68 -27.50 -5.64
CA ALA A 48 -24.68 -28.02 -4.71
C ALA A 48 -23.52 -28.74 -5.42
N ALA A 49 -23.77 -29.30 -6.60
CA ALA A 49 -22.77 -29.99 -7.42
C ALA A 49 -22.14 -29.09 -8.50
N SER A 50 -22.35 -27.76 -8.48
CA SER A 50 -21.86 -26.86 -9.53
C SER A 50 -20.36 -26.95 -9.73
N ASP A 51 -19.61 -26.99 -8.63
CA ASP A 51 -18.15 -27.01 -8.66
C ASP A 51 -17.62 -28.33 -9.22
N GLU A 52 -18.28 -29.45 -8.88
CA GLU A 52 -17.97 -30.76 -9.45
C GLU A 52 -18.25 -30.79 -10.95
N ILE A 53 -19.40 -30.27 -11.39
CA ILE A 53 -19.79 -30.19 -12.79
C ILE A 53 -18.77 -29.36 -13.59
N LEU A 54 -18.42 -28.17 -13.10
CA LEU A 54 -17.40 -27.31 -13.72
C LEU A 54 -16.02 -27.99 -13.70
N GLY A 55 -15.69 -28.69 -12.62
CA GLY A 55 -14.48 -29.50 -12.49
C GLY A 55 -14.39 -30.62 -13.53
N VAL A 56 -15.51 -31.27 -13.87
CA VAL A 56 -15.56 -32.27 -14.94
C VAL A 56 -15.27 -31.62 -16.29
N PHE A 57 -15.85 -30.46 -16.60
CA PHE A 57 -15.57 -29.73 -17.85
C PHE A 57 -14.11 -29.26 -17.97
N LEU A 58 -13.45 -28.98 -16.85
CA LEU A 58 -12.02 -28.66 -16.81
C LEU A 58 -11.13 -29.91 -16.93
N SER A 59 -11.60 -31.05 -16.42
CA SER A 59 -10.84 -32.30 -16.40
C SER A 59 -10.91 -33.06 -17.73
N ALA A 60 -12.05 -33.01 -18.43
CA ALA A 60 -12.25 -33.68 -19.71
C ALA A 60 -11.40 -33.05 -20.83
N GLU A 61 -10.65 -33.86 -21.58
CA GLU A 61 -9.68 -33.41 -22.59
C GLU A 61 -10.36 -32.61 -23.71
N GLU A 62 -11.53 -33.04 -24.15
CA GLU A 62 -12.27 -32.46 -25.26
C GLU A 62 -12.84 -31.06 -24.95
N THR A 63 -13.09 -30.74 -23.67
CA THR A 63 -13.66 -29.46 -23.25
C THR A 63 -12.66 -28.56 -22.52
N ARG A 64 -11.55 -29.10 -22.02
CA ARG A 64 -10.61 -28.40 -21.14
C ARG A 64 -10.19 -27.03 -21.64
N ASP A 65 -9.75 -26.93 -22.89
CA ASP A 65 -9.22 -25.68 -23.44
C ASP A 65 -10.31 -24.63 -23.60
N ARG A 66 -11.49 -25.03 -24.10
CA ARG A 66 -12.65 -24.15 -24.21
C ARG A 66 -13.13 -23.67 -22.84
N THR A 67 -13.17 -24.56 -21.86
CA THR A 67 -13.55 -24.23 -20.48
C THR A 67 -12.54 -23.26 -19.85
N ARG A 68 -11.23 -23.49 -20.03
CA ARG A 68 -10.18 -22.57 -19.55
C ARG A 68 -10.29 -21.19 -20.18
N GLN A 69 -10.50 -21.13 -21.49
CA GLN A 69 -10.67 -19.86 -22.19
C GLN A 69 -11.91 -19.11 -21.68
N TRP A 70 -13.03 -19.82 -21.50
CA TRP A 70 -14.25 -19.25 -20.95
C TRP A 70 -14.07 -18.75 -19.51
N VAL A 71 -13.48 -19.56 -18.61
CA VAL A 71 -13.17 -19.15 -17.23
C VAL A 71 -12.25 -17.92 -17.22
N GLY A 72 -11.23 -17.90 -18.07
CA GLY A 72 -10.34 -16.75 -18.20
C GLY A 72 -11.06 -15.48 -18.67
N HIS A 73 -12.00 -15.61 -19.61
CA HIS A 73 -12.82 -14.50 -20.07
C HIS A 73 -13.73 -13.95 -18.97
N ILE A 74 -14.47 -14.82 -18.26
CA ILE A 74 -15.33 -14.43 -17.15
C ILE A 74 -14.50 -13.78 -16.03
N ALA A 75 -13.35 -14.36 -15.66
CA ALA A 75 -12.46 -13.76 -14.67
C ALA A 75 -11.97 -12.37 -15.09
N ALA A 76 -11.62 -12.17 -16.36
CA ALA A 76 -11.18 -10.87 -16.87
C ALA A 76 -12.30 -9.82 -16.84
N GLU A 77 -13.55 -10.20 -17.14
CA GLU A 77 -14.72 -9.33 -16.99
C GLU A 77 -14.94 -8.96 -15.52
N THR A 78 -14.98 -9.94 -14.63
CA THR A 78 -15.15 -9.73 -13.19
C THR A 78 -14.03 -8.84 -12.61
N PHE A 79 -12.77 -9.09 -12.95
CA PHE A 79 -11.65 -8.24 -12.52
C PHE A 79 -11.75 -6.82 -13.09
N THR A 80 -12.28 -6.66 -14.30
CA THR A 80 -12.49 -5.35 -14.92
C THR A 80 -13.56 -4.56 -14.20
N GLU A 81 -14.66 -5.20 -13.80
CA GLU A 81 -15.73 -4.59 -13.00
C GLU A 81 -15.23 -4.20 -11.61
N GLU A 82 -14.54 -5.09 -10.91
CA GLU A 82 -13.97 -4.80 -9.58
C GLU A 82 -12.94 -3.66 -9.65
N LEU A 83 -12.06 -3.64 -10.66
CA LEU A 83 -11.14 -2.51 -10.88
C LEU A 83 -11.88 -1.21 -11.14
N GLU A 84 -12.99 -1.24 -11.88
CA GLU A 84 -13.81 -0.04 -12.12
C GLU A 84 -14.42 0.48 -10.83
N ILE A 85 -14.92 -0.38 -9.95
CA ILE A 85 -15.39 0.00 -8.60
C ILE A 85 -14.26 0.70 -7.83
N LEU A 86 -13.06 0.13 -7.81
CA LEU A 86 -11.91 0.72 -7.12
C LEU A 86 -11.53 2.11 -7.67
N THR A 87 -11.60 2.34 -8.99
CA THR A 87 -11.31 3.67 -9.59
C THR A 87 -12.30 4.77 -9.18
N HIS A 88 -13.48 4.40 -8.69
CA HIS A 88 -14.49 5.34 -8.21
C HIS A 88 -14.38 5.65 -6.72
N GLN A 89 -13.58 4.89 -5.97
CA GLN A 89 -13.39 5.14 -4.55
C GLN A 89 -12.71 6.50 -4.30
N PRO A 90 -13.24 7.31 -3.36
CA PRO A 90 -12.59 8.56 -2.96
C PRO A 90 -11.19 8.33 -2.39
N THR A 91 -11.00 7.25 -1.62
CA THR A 91 -9.74 6.89 -0.95
C THR A 91 -8.63 6.46 -1.93
N ALA A 92 -8.96 6.27 -3.21
CA ALA A 92 -7.97 6.00 -4.24
C ALA A 92 -7.40 7.28 -4.89
N LYS A 93 -8.03 8.45 -4.70
CA LYS A 93 -7.73 9.68 -5.45
C LYS A 93 -7.00 10.72 -4.61
N PHE A 94 -5.97 11.36 -5.19
CA PHE A 94 -5.24 12.43 -4.52
C PHE A 94 -4.95 13.60 -5.47
N ASN A 95 -5.25 14.83 -5.05
CA ASN A 95 -4.99 16.01 -5.85
C ASN A 95 -3.65 16.66 -5.45
N ALA A 96 -2.57 16.23 -6.10
CA ALA A 96 -1.22 16.74 -5.84
C ALA A 96 -1.12 18.28 -5.90
N SER A 97 -1.79 18.93 -6.85
CA SER A 97 -1.72 20.40 -7.00
C SER A 97 -2.42 21.17 -5.87
N HIS A 98 -3.25 20.50 -5.07
CA HIS A 98 -3.96 21.10 -3.94
C HIS A 98 -3.75 20.27 -2.67
N ALA A 99 -2.59 19.61 -2.57
CA ALA A 99 -2.26 18.76 -1.44
C ALA A 99 -2.29 19.56 -0.13
N VAL A 100 -3.02 19.04 0.85
CA VAL A 100 -3.07 19.55 2.23
C VAL A 100 -2.32 18.56 3.12
N ILE A 101 -1.54 19.04 4.09
CA ILE A 101 -0.71 18.19 4.96
C ILE A 101 -1.57 17.15 5.67
N LYS A 102 -2.72 17.59 6.19
CA LYS A 102 -3.67 16.73 6.89
C LYS A 102 -4.17 15.57 6.03
N GLU A 103 -4.44 15.80 4.76
CA GLU A 103 -4.86 14.72 3.84
C GLU A 103 -3.74 13.69 3.65
N LEU A 104 -2.49 14.14 3.60
CA LEU A 104 -1.33 13.24 3.47
C LEU A 104 -1.09 12.41 4.75
N GLU A 105 -1.26 13.01 5.93
CA GLU A 105 -1.13 12.35 7.24
C GLU A 105 -2.25 11.33 7.51
N GLU A 106 -3.42 11.53 6.93
CA GLU A 106 -4.58 10.64 7.08
C GLU A 106 -4.51 9.41 6.16
N ILE A 107 -3.57 9.34 5.22
CA ILE A 107 -3.44 8.16 4.36
C ILE A 107 -2.78 7.01 5.13
N ASP A 108 -3.53 5.92 5.27
CA ASP A 108 -3.09 4.69 5.91
C ASP A 108 -3.17 3.51 4.92
N ILE A 109 -2.08 2.73 4.82
CA ILE A 109 -1.97 1.63 3.85
C ILE A 109 -2.90 0.48 4.23
N GLU A 110 -3.11 0.25 5.52
CA GLU A 110 -4.01 -0.77 6.04
C GLU A 110 -5.47 -0.43 5.74
N ASP A 111 -5.84 0.85 5.80
CA ASP A 111 -7.15 1.36 5.37
C ASP A 111 -7.36 1.14 3.87
N MET A 112 -6.38 1.53 3.04
CA MET A 112 -6.41 1.24 1.60
C MET A 112 -6.57 -0.26 1.33
N ALA A 113 -5.86 -1.11 2.06
CA ALA A 113 -5.97 -2.56 1.92
C ALA A 113 -7.37 -3.07 2.27
N ARG A 114 -8.00 -2.54 3.34
CA ARG A 114 -9.37 -2.91 3.74
C ARG A 114 -10.40 -2.45 2.70
N ASP A 115 -10.25 -1.25 2.17
CA ASP A 115 -11.13 -0.70 1.13
C ASP A 115 -11.02 -1.50 -0.18
N MET A 116 -9.80 -1.87 -0.58
CA MET A 116 -9.56 -2.69 -1.76
C MET A 116 -10.10 -4.11 -1.59
N GLU A 117 -9.86 -4.74 -0.43
CA GLU A 117 -10.33 -6.08 -0.11
C GLU A 117 -11.86 -6.17 -0.09
N SER A 118 -12.53 -5.16 0.47
CA SER A 118 -14.00 -5.13 0.55
C SER A 118 -14.67 -4.83 -0.78
N SER A 119 -14.04 -4.05 -1.65
CA SER A 119 -14.63 -3.61 -2.93
C SER A 119 -14.23 -4.46 -4.14
N ALA A 120 -13.12 -5.19 -4.03
CA ALA A 120 -12.62 -6.09 -5.06
C ALA A 120 -12.20 -7.45 -4.48
N PRO A 121 -13.10 -8.20 -3.82
CA PRO A 121 -12.75 -9.41 -3.08
C PRO A 121 -12.16 -10.51 -3.97
N ILE A 122 -12.62 -10.66 -5.22
CA ILE A 122 -12.16 -11.73 -6.11
C ILE A 122 -10.76 -11.42 -6.63
N LEU A 123 -10.52 -10.19 -7.06
CA LEU A 123 -9.21 -9.71 -7.48
C LEU A 123 -8.22 -9.74 -6.31
N TRP A 124 -8.65 -9.31 -5.12
CA TRP A 124 -7.86 -9.37 -3.89
C TRP A 124 -7.43 -10.81 -3.56
N ALA A 125 -8.38 -11.75 -3.56
CA ALA A 125 -8.09 -13.17 -3.33
C ALA A 125 -7.16 -13.76 -4.40
N THR A 126 -7.31 -13.33 -5.66
CA THR A 126 -6.43 -13.74 -6.77
C THR A 126 -5.00 -13.27 -6.52
N PHE A 127 -4.79 -12.00 -6.17
CA PHE A 127 -3.46 -11.50 -5.81
C PHE A 127 -2.90 -12.16 -4.56
N ASN A 128 -3.74 -12.46 -3.56
CA ASN A 128 -3.31 -13.22 -2.38
C ASN A 128 -2.76 -14.59 -2.78
N GLY A 129 -3.44 -15.31 -3.68
CA GLY A 129 -2.96 -16.58 -4.22
C GLY A 129 -1.67 -16.47 -5.04
N LEU A 130 -1.53 -15.41 -5.84
CA LEU A 130 -0.34 -15.17 -6.68
C LEU A 130 0.89 -14.71 -5.88
N LEU A 131 0.69 -13.92 -4.83
CA LEU A 131 1.76 -13.31 -4.03
C LEU A 131 2.14 -14.12 -2.78
N SER A 132 1.27 -15.05 -2.36
CA SER A 132 1.58 -15.96 -1.26
C SER A 132 2.58 -17.02 -1.71
N VAL A 133 3.55 -17.30 -0.83
CA VAL A 133 4.46 -18.43 -1.05
C VAL A 133 3.68 -19.73 -0.79
N PRO A 134 3.73 -20.72 -1.69
CA PRO A 134 3.13 -22.03 -1.45
C PRO A 134 3.57 -22.64 -0.11
N SER A 135 2.63 -23.21 0.64
CA SER A 135 2.87 -23.78 1.98
C SER A 135 4.03 -24.78 1.98
N ASP A 136 4.13 -25.62 0.95
CA ASP A 136 5.19 -26.63 0.81
C ASP A 136 6.60 -26.00 0.82
N ILE A 137 6.76 -24.84 0.18
CA ILE A 137 8.04 -24.12 0.15
C ILE A 137 8.36 -23.55 1.53
N LEU A 138 7.35 -23.05 2.25
CA LEU A 138 7.53 -22.53 3.60
C LEU A 138 7.93 -23.63 4.58
N GLU A 139 7.31 -24.82 4.49
CA GLU A 139 7.67 -25.98 5.32
C GLU A 139 9.11 -26.43 5.04
N LEU A 140 9.52 -26.47 3.77
CA LEU A 140 10.90 -26.79 3.39
C LEU A 140 11.90 -25.78 3.95
N GLN A 141 11.57 -24.48 3.92
CA GLN A 141 12.42 -23.43 4.50
C GLN A 141 12.50 -23.54 6.03
N ALA A 142 11.37 -23.79 6.71
CA ALA A 142 11.33 -24.00 8.15
C ALA A 142 12.20 -25.20 8.57
N ARG A 143 12.11 -26.31 7.82
CA ARG A 143 12.94 -27.49 8.04
C ARG A 143 14.43 -27.20 7.84
N LYS A 144 14.81 -26.50 6.76
CA LYS A 144 16.22 -26.10 6.54
C LYS A 144 16.75 -25.21 7.66
N ARG A 145 15.94 -24.27 8.18
CA ARG A 145 16.32 -23.41 9.32
C ARG A 145 16.50 -24.22 10.60
N ALA A 146 15.63 -25.20 10.85
CA ALA A 146 15.75 -26.11 12.00
C ALA A 146 17.03 -26.98 11.91
N GLU A 147 17.35 -27.50 10.71
CA GLU A 147 18.58 -28.25 10.45
C GLU A 147 19.84 -27.37 10.65
N TYR A 148 19.82 -26.12 10.20
CA TYR A 148 20.93 -25.18 10.44
C TYR A 148 21.11 -24.85 11.93
N ARG A 149 20.01 -24.62 12.67
CA ARG A 149 20.02 -24.37 14.12
C ARG A 149 20.62 -25.55 14.90
N THR A 150 20.19 -26.78 14.59
CA THR A 150 20.73 -27.98 15.23
C THR A 150 22.22 -28.17 14.94
N ARG A 151 22.70 -27.80 13.74
CA ARG A 151 24.12 -27.85 13.39
C ARG A 151 24.95 -26.79 14.11
N LYS A 152 24.47 -25.53 14.14
CA LYS A 152 25.19 -24.40 14.79
C LYS A 152 25.23 -24.53 16.31
N GLY A 153 24.15 -25.00 16.93
CA GLY A 153 24.11 -25.29 18.38
C GLY A 153 25.08 -26.38 18.83
N ARG A 154 25.54 -27.25 17.90
CA ARG A 154 26.48 -28.34 18.20
C ARG A 154 27.95 -27.93 18.06
N THR A 155 28.25 -26.80 17.41
CA THR A 155 29.61 -26.34 17.11
C THR A 155 30.13 -25.20 18.01
N VAL A 156 29.39 -24.76 19.02
CA VAL A 156 29.84 -23.69 19.96
C VAL A 156 30.96 -24.15 20.92
N GLY A 157 31.57 -25.33 20.70
CA GLY A 157 32.68 -25.85 21.51
C GLY A 157 34.09 -25.74 20.90
N ALA A 158 34.25 -25.25 19.66
CA ALA A 158 35.58 -25.20 19.04
C ALA A 158 35.83 -23.85 18.36
N ALA A 159 36.59 -23.00 19.05
CA ALA A 159 37.16 -21.79 18.47
C ALA A 159 38.10 -22.16 17.32
N ALA A 160 37.82 -21.67 16.11
CA ALA A 160 38.73 -21.71 14.98
C ALA A 160 38.60 -20.41 14.17
N PRO A 161 39.70 -19.95 13.53
CA PRO A 161 39.95 -18.55 13.26
C PRO A 161 39.25 -18.06 11.98
N VAL A 162 38.94 -16.77 12.03
CA VAL A 162 38.35 -15.96 10.97
C VAL A 162 39.36 -15.82 9.82
N ALA A 163 38.97 -16.26 8.63
CA ALA A 163 39.59 -15.85 7.38
C ALA A 163 38.54 -15.17 6.52
N ALA A 164 38.78 -13.88 6.26
CA ALA A 164 38.08 -13.04 5.31
C ALA A 164 38.28 -13.57 3.89
N ASP A 165 37.21 -13.65 3.11
CA ASP A 165 36.87 -12.66 2.08
C ASP A 165 35.82 -13.29 1.17
N GLY A 166 34.63 -12.70 1.17
CA GLY A 166 33.51 -13.19 0.39
C GLY A 166 32.39 -12.19 0.55
N ILE A 167 32.09 -11.48 -0.53
CA ILE A 167 30.97 -10.56 -0.66
C ILE A 167 29.69 -11.37 -0.39
N VAL A 168 29.23 -11.30 0.86
CA VAL A 168 27.95 -11.80 1.33
C VAL A 168 26.94 -10.72 1.01
N ASP A 169 25.89 -11.07 0.25
CA ASP A 169 24.63 -10.32 0.28
C ASP A 169 24.20 -10.26 1.75
N GLY A 170 24.48 -9.12 2.37
CA GLY A 170 24.14 -8.82 3.74
C GLY A 170 22.65 -8.57 3.84
N GLU A 171 21.87 -9.64 3.83
CA GLU A 171 20.58 -9.63 4.51
C GLU A 171 20.84 -9.92 6.00
N ASP A 172 20.34 -9.03 6.85
CA ASP A 172 20.41 -8.98 8.32
C ASP A 172 19.97 -10.27 9.05
N GLU A 173 20.69 -11.39 8.89
CA GLU A 173 20.37 -12.68 9.55
C GLU A 173 21.07 -12.89 10.91
N ALA A 174 21.67 -11.85 11.50
CA ALA A 174 22.47 -12.00 12.73
C ALA A 174 21.78 -11.62 14.04
N ALA A 175 20.53 -11.13 14.04
CA ALA A 175 19.87 -10.66 15.26
C ALA A 175 18.37 -11.02 15.39
N GLU A 176 17.89 -12.11 14.79
CA GLU A 176 16.56 -12.66 15.13
C GLU A 176 16.62 -13.39 16.49
N ALA A 177 16.59 -12.60 17.57
CA ALA A 177 16.27 -13.08 18.91
C ALA A 177 14.84 -13.64 18.92
N GLU A 178 14.66 -14.91 19.32
CA GLU A 178 13.40 -15.63 19.62
C GLU A 178 12.07 -14.97 19.18
N THR A 179 11.95 -14.55 17.92
CA THR A 179 10.71 -14.00 17.41
C THR A 179 9.75 -15.17 17.29
N SER A 180 8.63 -15.13 18.03
CA SER A 180 7.61 -16.17 17.97
C SER A 180 7.21 -16.45 16.53
N GLU A 181 6.94 -17.71 16.20
CA GLU A 181 6.46 -18.14 14.88
C GLU A 181 5.23 -17.33 14.43
N ASP A 182 4.37 -16.96 15.39
CA ASP A 182 3.20 -16.11 15.15
C ASP A 182 3.58 -14.72 14.61
N VAL A 183 4.66 -14.12 15.11
CA VAL A 183 5.14 -12.80 14.65
C VAL A 183 5.64 -12.90 13.21
N LEU A 184 6.35 -13.97 12.86
CA LEU A 184 6.81 -14.20 11.49
C LEU A 184 5.64 -14.43 10.52
N VAL A 185 4.63 -15.20 10.94
CA VAL A 185 3.41 -15.39 10.14
C VAL A 185 2.67 -14.07 9.95
N GLN A 186 2.55 -13.24 10.99
CA GLN A 186 1.93 -11.93 10.91
C GLN A 186 2.71 -10.97 9.99
N GLN A 187 4.04 -10.93 10.10
CA GLN A 187 4.90 -10.13 9.22
C GLN A 187 4.78 -10.55 7.75
N ARG A 188 4.68 -11.86 7.48
CA ARG A 188 4.46 -12.38 6.11
C ARG A 188 3.10 -11.95 5.56
N LYS A 189 2.03 -12.06 6.36
CA LYS A 189 0.69 -11.60 5.97
C LYS A 189 0.69 -10.10 5.68
N ALA A 190 1.32 -9.29 6.53
CA ALA A 190 1.46 -7.85 6.32
C ALA A 190 2.24 -7.54 5.02
N ARG A 191 3.33 -8.27 4.75
CA ARG A 191 4.11 -8.10 3.51
C ARG A 191 3.31 -8.47 2.25
N VAL A 192 2.54 -9.56 2.29
CA VAL A 192 1.65 -9.93 1.17
C VAL A 192 0.59 -8.86 0.96
N ARG A 193 -0.04 -8.39 2.05
CA ARG A 193 -1.05 -7.32 2.02
C ARG A 193 -0.50 -6.02 1.40
N MET A 194 0.69 -5.60 1.80
CA MET A 194 1.35 -4.42 1.22
C MET A 194 1.63 -4.61 -0.27
N LYS A 195 2.11 -5.78 -0.69
CA LYS A 195 2.32 -6.09 -2.12
C LYS A 195 1.00 -6.07 -2.90
N GLN A 196 -0.10 -6.57 -2.33
CA GLN A 196 -1.42 -6.50 -2.95
C GLN A 196 -1.85 -5.04 -3.18
N VAL A 197 -1.71 -4.18 -2.17
CA VAL A 197 -2.00 -2.73 -2.30
C VAL A 197 -1.16 -2.12 -3.42
N VAL A 198 0.14 -2.37 -3.44
CA VAL A 198 1.03 -1.84 -4.50
C VAL A 198 0.58 -2.28 -5.90
N CYS A 199 0.34 -3.59 -6.09
CA CYS A 199 -0.08 -4.10 -7.39
C CYS A 199 -1.44 -3.52 -7.83
N LEU A 200 -2.41 -3.45 -6.93
CA LEU A 200 -3.72 -2.88 -7.22
C LEU A 200 -3.65 -1.38 -7.49
N SER A 201 -2.90 -0.61 -6.70
CA SER A 201 -2.69 0.82 -6.95
C SER A 201 -2.06 1.09 -8.31
N ILE A 202 -1.14 0.24 -8.80
CA ILE A 202 -0.60 0.35 -10.17
C ILE A 202 -1.72 0.14 -11.20
N LEU A 203 -2.54 -0.90 -11.04
CA LEU A 203 -3.62 -1.21 -11.97
C LEU A 203 -4.70 -0.11 -12.02
N ILE A 204 -5.09 0.41 -10.85
CA ILE A 204 -6.12 1.45 -10.74
C ILE A 204 -5.59 2.78 -11.30
N ASN A 205 -4.34 3.16 -10.99
CA ASN A 205 -3.70 4.37 -11.54
C ASN A 205 -3.57 4.31 -13.08
N ASN A 206 -3.26 3.13 -13.62
CA ASN A 206 -3.20 2.93 -15.08
C ASN A 206 -4.56 3.08 -15.76
N ARG A 207 -5.67 2.78 -15.06
CA ARG A 207 -7.03 3.01 -15.58
C ARG A 207 -7.48 4.46 -15.42
N ASN A 208 -7.12 5.08 -14.30
CA ASN A 208 -7.47 6.45 -14.00
C ASN A 208 -6.29 7.11 -13.28
N THR A 209 -5.61 8.02 -13.97
CA THR A 209 -4.43 8.74 -13.44
C THR A 209 -4.73 9.62 -12.24
N HIS A 210 -6.01 9.88 -11.93
CA HIS A 210 -6.42 10.54 -10.69
C HIS A 210 -6.38 9.60 -9.48
N CYS A 211 -6.30 8.28 -9.68
CA CYS A 211 -6.21 7.29 -8.62
C CYS A 211 -4.76 7.02 -8.21
N ASN A 212 -4.11 8.04 -7.66
CA ASN A 212 -2.66 8.14 -7.51
C ASN A 212 -2.21 8.32 -6.04
N VAL A 213 -3.03 7.94 -5.06
CA VAL A 213 -2.72 8.11 -3.62
C VAL A 213 -1.37 7.47 -3.26
N LEU A 214 -1.20 6.18 -3.57
CA LEU A 214 0.06 5.47 -3.27
C LEU A 214 1.24 6.07 -4.05
N GLN A 215 1.05 6.37 -5.34
CA GLN A 215 2.08 6.96 -6.19
C GLN A 215 2.52 8.35 -5.69
N THR A 216 1.61 9.11 -5.06
CA THR A 216 1.91 10.38 -4.41
C THR A 216 2.75 10.15 -3.17
N LEU A 217 2.36 9.23 -2.28
CA LEU A 217 3.13 8.90 -1.08
C LEU A 217 4.56 8.48 -1.43
N VAL A 218 4.70 7.55 -2.38
CA VAL A 218 6.01 7.10 -2.85
C VAL A 218 6.79 8.26 -3.47
N GLY A 219 6.15 9.09 -4.30
CA GLY A 219 6.80 10.24 -4.94
C GLY A 219 7.34 11.27 -3.94
N VAL A 220 6.54 11.62 -2.91
CA VAL A 220 6.94 12.54 -1.84
C VAL A 220 8.08 11.92 -1.00
N PHE A 221 8.00 10.64 -0.67
CA PHE A 221 9.08 9.93 0.02
C PHE A 221 10.39 9.94 -0.78
N LEU A 222 10.34 9.62 -2.07
CA LEU A 222 11.53 9.65 -2.94
C LEU A 222 12.15 11.05 -3.03
N HIS A 223 11.31 12.10 -3.09
CA HIS A 223 11.76 13.48 -3.05
C HIS A 223 12.47 13.80 -1.73
N ALA A 224 11.89 13.43 -0.59
CA ALA A 224 12.49 13.63 0.73
C ALA A 224 13.84 12.90 0.90
N CYS A 225 14.00 11.74 0.25
CA CYS A 225 15.27 11.00 0.22
C CYS A 225 16.31 11.57 -0.76
N ASN A 226 16.04 12.71 -1.42
CA ASN A 226 16.88 13.27 -2.49
C ASN A 226 17.19 12.24 -3.60
N THR A 227 16.20 11.40 -3.93
CA THR A 227 16.37 10.37 -4.96
C THR A 227 16.68 11.02 -6.31
N PRO A 228 17.68 10.54 -7.07
CA PRO A 228 17.99 11.09 -8.40
C PRO A 228 16.76 11.08 -9.31
N GLU A 229 16.56 12.17 -10.07
CA GLU A 229 15.40 12.35 -10.93
C GLU A 229 15.23 11.23 -11.97
N SER A 230 16.34 10.65 -12.45
CA SER A 230 16.31 9.50 -13.37
C SER A 230 15.64 8.27 -12.77
N VAL A 231 15.85 8.00 -11.47
CA VAL A 231 15.21 6.89 -10.74
C VAL A 231 13.74 7.21 -10.51
N VAL A 232 13.40 8.43 -10.12
CA VAL A 232 12.00 8.87 -9.96
C VAL A 232 11.25 8.75 -11.28
N ASN A 233 11.87 9.19 -12.39
CA ASN A 233 11.28 9.09 -13.72
C ASN A 233 11.06 7.63 -14.13
N PHE A 234 12.04 6.74 -13.88
CA PHE A 234 11.89 5.30 -14.11
C PHE A 234 10.71 4.71 -13.32
N LEU A 235 10.62 5.01 -12.01
CA LEU A 235 9.52 4.52 -11.16
C LEU A 235 8.17 5.11 -11.57
N SER A 236 8.15 6.34 -12.10
CA SER A 236 6.92 6.93 -12.65
C SER A 236 6.43 6.19 -13.89
N HIS A 237 7.35 5.80 -14.78
CA HIS A 237 7.02 4.99 -15.96
C HIS A 237 6.58 3.56 -15.59
N ALA A 238 7.07 3.03 -14.47
CA ALA A 238 6.59 1.75 -13.91
C ALA A 238 5.23 1.83 -13.22
N GLY A 239 4.67 3.04 -13.05
CA GLY A 239 3.39 3.27 -12.34
C GLY A 239 3.50 3.20 -10.81
N ILE A 240 4.72 3.19 -10.26
CA ILE A 240 5.00 3.10 -8.82
C ILE A 240 5.01 4.50 -8.16
N SER A 241 5.38 5.54 -8.91
CA SER A 241 5.46 6.93 -8.46
C SER A 241 4.73 7.86 -9.43
N ASN A 242 4.44 9.09 -8.99
CA ASN A 242 4.06 10.16 -9.91
C ASN A 242 5.28 10.70 -10.68
N ALA A 243 5.02 11.44 -11.75
CA ALA A 243 6.05 12.15 -12.49
C ALA A 243 6.74 13.23 -11.62
N PRO A 244 8.03 13.54 -11.85
CA PRO A 244 8.75 14.56 -11.07
C PRO A 244 8.04 15.91 -10.99
N SER A 245 7.42 16.38 -12.08
CA SER A 245 6.66 17.63 -12.10
C SER A 245 5.48 17.62 -11.13
N THR A 246 4.71 16.53 -11.10
CA THR A 246 3.58 16.34 -10.17
C THR A 246 4.05 16.28 -8.72
N ILE A 247 5.19 15.64 -8.46
CA ILE A 247 5.80 15.60 -7.12
C ILE A 247 6.20 17.01 -6.68
N ASN A 248 6.86 17.78 -7.55
CA ASN A 248 7.25 19.16 -7.24
C ASN A 248 6.03 20.07 -7.01
N SER A 249 4.94 19.90 -7.76
CA SER A 249 3.68 20.58 -7.48
C SER A 249 3.11 20.19 -6.12
N CYS A 250 3.11 18.90 -5.77
CA CYS A 250 2.69 18.41 -4.46
C CYS A 250 3.48 19.05 -3.33
N VAL A 251 4.81 19.04 -3.41
CA VAL A 251 5.70 19.64 -2.41
C VAL A 251 5.47 21.15 -2.29
N SER A 252 5.25 21.84 -3.42
CA SER A 252 4.94 23.27 -3.42
C SER A 252 3.62 23.56 -2.70
N SER A 253 2.56 22.81 -3.01
CA SER A 253 1.25 22.95 -2.35
C SER A 253 1.31 22.63 -0.86
N LEU A 254 2.05 21.59 -0.46
CA LEU A 254 2.29 21.26 0.95
C LEU A 254 3.09 22.37 1.68
N SER A 255 4.03 23.01 1.00
CA SER A 255 4.79 24.15 1.54
C SER A 255 3.90 25.39 1.73
N ASP A 256 3.01 25.67 0.77
CA ASP A 256 2.05 26.77 0.86
C ASP A 256 1.02 26.53 1.98
N ASP A 257 0.52 25.29 2.11
CA ASP A 257 -0.36 24.87 3.21
C ASP A 257 0.37 24.99 4.56
N SER A 258 1.61 24.50 4.65
CA SER A 258 2.47 24.65 5.84
C SER A 258 2.61 26.12 6.24
N THR A 259 2.86 27.00 5.26
CA THR A 259 3.01 28.44 5.49
C THR A 259 1.71 29.04 6.02
N THR A 260 0.56 28.60 5.50
CA THR A 260 -0.76 29.02 5.96
C THR A 260 -1.02 28.55 7.38
N VAL A 261 -0.74 27.28 7.70
CA VAL A 261 -0.87 26.70 9.06
C VAL A 261 0.06 27.40 10.05
N ILE A 262 1.31 27.69 9.65
CA ILE A 262 2.23 28.47 10.48
C ILE A 262 1.68 29.87 10.67
N HIS A 263 1.28 30.59 9.61
CA HIS A 263 0.79 31.96 9.72
C HIS A 263 -0.42 32.05 10.66
N THR A 264 -1.43 31.20 10.44
CA THR A 264 -2.64 31.12 11.29
C THR A 264 -2.31 30.74 12.73
N SER A 265 -1.38 29.82 12.96
CA SER A 265 -0.92 29.51 14.32
C SER A 265 -0.24 30.74 14.92
N THR A 266 0.67 31.40 14.21
CA THR A 266 1.47 32.52 14.72
C THR A 266 0.66 33.77 15.06
N THR A 267 -0.51 33.97 14.45
CA THR A 267 -1.41 35.08 14.77
C THR A 267 -2.07 34.91 16.14
N ASP A 268 -2.27 33.67 16.58
CA ASP A 268 -2.71 33.38 17.93
C ASP A 268 -1.46 33.53 18.82
N CYS A 269 -1.44 34.51 19.73
CA CYS A 269 -0.29 34.81 20.60
C CYS A 269 0.13 33.64 21.53
N GLU A 270 -0.41 32.45 21.34
CA GLU A 270 -0.15 31.19 22.04
C GLU A 270 1.10 30.47 21.53
N ASN A 271 1.85 31.02 20.58
CA ASN A 271 3.05 30.37 20.04
C ASN A 271 4.32 31.05 20.52
N ALA A 272 5.26 30.23 20.99
CA ALA A 272 6.63 30.67 21.24
C ALA A 272 7.52 30.34 20.05
N TYR A 273 8.47 31.23 19.81
CA TYR A 273 9.45 31.13 18.73
C TYR A 273 10.81 30.89 19.33
N THR A 274 11.51 29.90 18.79
CA THR A 274 12.94 29.72 19.03
C THR A 274 13.65 29.82 17.69
N TYR A 275 14.77 30.54 17.71
CA TYR A 275 15.66 30.65 16.58
C TYR A 275 16.90 29.85 16.90
N ASP A 276 17.32 29.03 15.95
CA ASP A 276 18.56 28.28 16.04
C ASP A 276 19.41 28.56 14.80
N ASN A 277 20.72 28.67 14.96
CA ASN A 277 21.63 28.84 13.84
C ASN A 277 22.12 27.46 13.42
N VAL A 278 21.68 27.03 12.25
CA VAL A 278 22.07 25.78 11.61
C VAL A 278 23.20 26.07 10.63
N ASP A 279 24.39 25.64 11.01
CA ASP A 279 25.57 25.69 10.14
C ASP A 279 25.75 24.33 9.47
N ILE A 280 25.57 24.27 8.14
CA ILE A 280 25.71 23.05 7.35
C ILE A 280 27.06 23.09 6.62
N ASP A 281 27.98 22.21 6.98
CA ASP A 281 29.23 22.01 6.25
C ASP A 281 29.03 20.99 5.11
N LEU A 282 28.82 21.48 3.89
CA LEU A 282 28.70 20.64 2.70
C LEU A 282 30.07 20.18 2.21
N LYS A 283 30.55 19.06 2.78
CA LYS A 283 31.80 18.44 2.32
C LYS A 283 31.64 17.92 0.89
N HIS A 284 32.34 18.55 -0.07
CA HIS A 284 32.44 18.02 -1.43
C HIS A 284 33.24 16.71 -1.45
N SER A 285 32.76 15.71 -2.18
CA SER A 285 33.45 14.41 -2.33
C SER A 285 34.78 14.51 -3.08
N THR A 286 34.99 15.59 -3.83
CA THR A 286 36.26 15.92 -4.49
C THR A 286 36.64 17.35 -4.15
N SER A 287 37.79 17.50 -3.46
CA SER A 287 38.39 18.81 -3.22
C SER A 287 39.10 19.25 -4.49
N THR A 288 38.52 20.21 -5.21
CA THR A 288 39.18 20.83 -6.36
C THR A 288 40.14 21.90 -5.82
N ALA A 289 41.43 21.78 -6.13
CA ALA A 289 42.49 22.63 -5.58
C ALA A 289 42.30 24.14 -5.84
N ASP A 290 41.52 24.51 -6.85
CA ASP A 290 41.40 25.89 -7.34
C ASP A 290 40.21 26.68 -6.76
N GLN A 291 39.42 26.11 -5.86
CA GLN A 291 38.31 26.82 -5.22
C GLN A 291 38.26 26.57 -3.71
N PRO A 292 38.66 27.55 -2.86
CA PRO A 292 38.27 27.58 -1.46
C PRO A 292 36.79 28.04 -1.41
N THR A 293 35.88 27.21 -1.91
CA THR A 293 34.45 27.46 -1.75
C THR A 293 34.11 27.26 -0.28
N THR A 294 33.51 28.28 0.32
CA THR A 294 32.89 28.19 1.64
C THR A 294 31.85 27.06 1.60
N THR A 295 32.21 25.88 2.09
CA THR A 295 31.32 24.73 2.22
C THR A 295 30.28 24.95 3.32
N LEU A 296 30.51 25.95 4.18
CA LEU A 296 29.65 26.30 5.28
C LEU A 296 28.48 27.17 4.80
N ILE A 297 27.28 26.61 4.86
CA ILE A 297 26.02 27.33 4.68
C ILE A 297 25.50 27.69 6.06
N HIS A 298 25.41 28.99 6.33
CA HIS A 298 24.77 29.52 7.54
C HIS A 298 23.26 29.69 7.30
N MET A 299 22.43 28.95 8.02
CA MET A 299 20.97 29.07 8.00
C MET A 299 20.46 29.40 9.39
N THR A 300 19.51 30.31 9.53
CA THR A 300 18.78 30.46 10.81
C THR A 300 17.45 29.72 10.69
N SER A 301 17.32 28.62 11.42
CA SER A 301 16.07 27.89 11.55
C SER A 301 15.17 28.58 12.57
N ARG A 302 13.86 28.59 12.30
CA ARG A 302 12.84 29.08 13.23
C ARG A 302 11.91 27.93 13.57
N MET A 303 11.82 27.60 14.85
CA MET A 303 10.89 26.60 15.36
C MET A 303 9.79 27.30 16.15
N THR A 304 8.54 26.96 15.83
CA THR A 304 7.33 27.41 16.51
C THR A 304 6.72 26.28 17.32
N PHE A 305 6.46 26.53 18.61
CA PHE A 305 5.73 25.58 19.46
C PHE A 305 4.56 26.27 20.15
N ARG A 306 3.42 25.57 20.15
CA ARG A 306 2.21 26.04 20.81
C ARG A 306 2.28 25.84 22.31
N LEU A 307 2.07 26.91 23.06
CA LEU A 307 2.07 26.94 24.52
C LEU A 307 0.71 26.44 25.05
N ARG A 308 0.49 25.12 25.01
CA ARG A 308 -0.80 24.47 25.34
C ARG A 308 -1.37 24.76 26.74
N HIS A 309 -0.57 25.29 27.66
CA HIS A 309 -0.97 25.55 29.05
C HIS A 309 -1.31 27.01 29.32
N LEU A 310 -1.07 27.92 28.36
CA LEU A 310 -1.40 29.32 28.51
C LEU A 310 -2.81 29.58 27.97
N GLN A 311 -3.62 30.29 28.74
CA GLN A 311 -4.88 30.84 28.29
C GLN A 311 -4.62 32.22 27.65
N PRO A 312 -5.50 32.70 26.74
CA PRO A 312 -5.37 34.04 26.16
C PRO A 312 -5.23 35.16 27.20
N GLY A 313 -5.81 34.99 28.40
CA GLY A 313 -5.68 35.93 29.52
C GLY A 313 -4.27 36.03 30.10
N ASP A 314 -3.49 34.95 30.08
CA ASP A 314 -2.12 34.90 30.60
C ASP A 314 -1.16 35.74 29.76
N LEU A 315 -1.53 35.99 28.50
CA LEU A 315 -0.77 36.79 27.54
C LEU A 315 -1.18 38.26 27.52
N SER A 316 -2.07 38.70 28.41
CA SER A 316 -2.51 40.11 28.49
C SER A 316 -1.34 41.09 28.70
N CYS A 317 -0.27 40.66 29.36
CA CYS A 317 0.94 41.44 29.54
C CYS A 317 1.80 41.55 28.27
N SER A 318 1.65 40.64 27.31
CA SER A 318 2.45 40.63 26.07
C SER A 318 2.15 41.86 25.19
N ALA A 319 0.88 42.29 25.14
CA ALA A 319 0.47 43.49 24.44
C ALA A 319 1.07 44.77 25.08
N GLU A 320 1.07 44.83 26.41
CA GLU A 320 1.68 45.94 27.15
C GLU A 320 3.21 45.95 26.97
N LEU A 321 3.86 44.78 27.07
CA LEU A 321 5.29 44.60 26.82
C LEU A 321 5.68 45.01 25.39
N TRP A 322 4.92 44.59 24.37
CA TRP A 322 5.15 44.98 22.99
C TRP A 322 4.94 46.48 22.78
N ARG A 323 3.91 47.08 23.38
CA ARG A 323 3.67 48.53 23.32
C ARG A 323 4.81 49.34 23.94
N CYS A 324 5.47 48.76 24.94
CA CYS A 324 6.58 49.33 25.69
C CYS A 324 7.97 49.07 25.09
N SER A 325 8.11 48.04 24.25
CA SER A 325 9.37 47.57 23.68
C SER A 325 10.07 48.62 22.82
N ASP A 326 11.40 48.71 22.93
CA ASP A 326 12.25 49.55 22.09
C ASP A 326 12.20 49.13 20.61
N ALA A 327 11.85 47.86 20.32
CA ALA A 327 11.73 47.33 18.97
C ALA A 327 10.41 47.69 18.27
N ASN A 328 9.44 48.27 18.99
CA ASN A 328 8.17 48.67 18.41
C ASN A 328 8.27 50.08 17.78
N PRO A 329 8.12 50.23 16.46
CA PRO A 329 8.22 51.55 15.80
C PRO A 329 7.11 52.53 16.24
N HIS A 330 6.05 52.03 16.86
CA HIS A 330 4.94 52.82 17.41
C HIS A 330 4.95 52.87 18.95
N ARG A 331 6.10 52.63 19.57
CA ARG A 331 6.26 52.61 21.02
C ARG A 331 5.70 53.87 21.67
N ARG A 332 4.99 53.68 22.79
CA ARG A 332 4.67 54.77 23.72
C ARG A 332 5.60 54.68 24.94
N PRO A 333 6.04 55.82 25.51
CA PRO A 333 6.77 55.80 26.77
C PRO A 333 5.92 55.07 27.82
N CYS A 334 6.45 54.02 28.43
CA CYS A 334 5.77 53.32 29.51
C CYS A 334 5.58 54.29 30.67
N GLN A 335 4.32 54.62 30.98
CA GLN A 335 4.01 55.49 32.11
C GLN A 335 4.17 54.67 33.38
N GLY A 336 5.36 54.77 33.99
CA GLY A 336 5.72 54.08 35.22
C GLY A 336 6.69 52.94 34.95
N LYS A 337 7.96 53.15 35.34
CA LYS A 337 8.71 52.03 35.92
C LYS A 337 8.01 51.70 37.26
N PRO A 338 7.76 50.43 37.58
CA PRO A 338 7.37 50.06 38.93
C PRO A 338 8.41 50.56 39.95
#